data_AF-A0A9P2ZVK8-F1
#
_entry.id   AF-A0A9P2ZVK8-F1
#
_cell.length_a   1.000
_cell.length_b   1.000
_cell.length_c   1.000
_cell.angle_alpha   90.00
_cell.angle_beta   90.00
_cell.angle_gamma   90.00
#
_symmetry.space_group_name_H-M   'P 1'
#
loop_
_entity.id
_entity.type
_entity.pdbx_description
1 polymer ?
#
loop_
_entity_poly.entity_id
_entity_poly.type
_entity_poly.pdbx_seq_one_letter_code
_entity_poly.pdbx_strand_id
1 'polypeptide(L)'
;MRSSLRRLAEASANIPFSLSQASAQLIPPIPLYRRLLRVHRYLPDDMRFMGDSYVKSEFRLTRDTDNPLHIIAFLSQWKVYLDQIESSVLADAGASDTKGKGKASRVGGAGVGSAMWRGRKLDTAEFEKMSAEQVGQLYELMHATKDVWKSTDELEAQAQAQEEEAEAVQSGSSQPDPFATGR
;
A
#
# COMPACT_ATOMS: atom_id res chain seq x y z
N MET A 1 22.60 -18.90 10.86
CA MET A 1 21.28 -18.66 11.49
C MET A 1 20.38 -18.02 10.43
N ARG A 2 19.35 -18.74 9.95
CA ARG A 2 18.39 -18.22 8.97
C ARG A 2 17.02 -18.20 9.63
N SER A 3 16.62 -17.05 10.14
CA SER A 3 15.32 -16.81 10.75
C SER A 3 14.30 -16.55 9.65
N SER A 4 13.59 -17.60 9.25
CA SER A 4 12.34 -17.47 8.48
C SER A 4 11.26 -16.92 9.42
N LEU A 5 10.82 -15.69 9.18
CA LEU A 5 9.67 -15.13 9.88
C LEU A 5 8.42 -15.94 9.52
N ARG A 6 7.85 -16.56 10.55
CA ARG A 6 6.60 -17.31 10.47
C ARG A 6 5.47 -16.33 10.17
N ARG A 7 4.71 -16.62 9.12
CA ARG A 7 3.44 -15.98 8.78
C ARG A 7 2.47 -16.21 9.95
N LEU A 8 2.23 -15.18 10.76
CA LEU A 8 1.20 -15.16 11.80
C LEU A 8 0.01 -14.37 11.24
N ALA A 9 -0.99 -15.09 10.75
CA ALA A 9 -2.29 -14.52 10.41
C ALA A 9 -3.38 -15.43 10.99
N GLU A 10 -3.91 -15.04 12.14
CA GLU A 10 -5.04 -15.64 12.86
C GLU A 10 -5.63 -14.51 13.73
N ALA A 11 -6.94 -14.18 13.79
CA ALA A 11 -8.15 -14.89 13.39
C ALA A 11 -9.31 -13.96 12.94
N SER A 12 -10.03 -14.44 11.91
CA SER A 12 -11.49 -14.53 11.66
C SER A 12 -12.47 -13.39 11.99
N ALA A 13 -13.28 -13.01 10.98
CA ALA A 13 -14.68 -12.60 11.17
C ALA A 13 -15.62 -13.50 10.32
N ASN A 14 -16.36 -14.34 11.05
CA ASN A 14 -17.66 -14.97 10.76
C ASN A 14 -18.00 -15.42 9.32
N ILE A 15 -17.81 -16.71 9.02
CA ILE A 15 -18.56 -17.35 7.93
C ILE A 15 -18.99 -18.78 8.31
N PRO A 16 -20.28 -19.04 8.59
CA PRO A 16 -20.86 -20.35 8.36
C PRO A 16 -21.12 -20.50 6.85
N PHE A 17 -20.05 -20.60 6.07
CA PHE A 17 -20.14 -21.01 4.66
C PHE A 17 -19.93 -22.51 4.61
N SER A 18 -20.89 -23.23 4.06
CA SER A 18 -20.62 -24.60 3.61
C SER A 18 -19.43 -24.57 2.64
N LEU A 19 -18.41 -25.40 2.89
CA LEU A 19 -17.24 -25.58 1.99
C LEU A 19 -17.67 -25.79 0.53
N SER A 20 -18.78 -26.50 0.34
CA SER A 20 -19.37 -26.77 -0.98
C SER A 20 -19.87 -25.49 -1.65
N GLN A 21 -20.59 -24.63 -0.93
CA GLN A 21 -21.05 -23.35 -1.45
C GLN A 21 -19.88 -22.40 -1.76
N ALA A 22 -18.80 -22.45 -0.95
CA ALA A 22 -17.58 -21.68 -1.17
C ALA A 22 -16.95 -22.10 -2.48
N SER A 23 -16.72 -23.40 -2.65
CA SER A 23 -16.11 -23.98 -3.83
C SER A 23 -16.86 -23.69 -5.14
N ALA A 24 -18.19 -23.56 -5.10
CA ALA A 24 -19.01 -23.26 -6.27
C ALA A 24 -18.78 -21.85 -6.84
N GLN A 25 -18.29 -20.91 -6.03
CA GLN A 25 -17.98 -19.54 -6.45
C GLN A 25 -16.49 -19.33 -6.73
N LEU A 26 -15.65 -20.35 -6.49
CA LEU A 26 -14.20 -20.25 -6.67
C LEU A 26 -13.80 -20.54 -8.11
N ILE A 27 -12.90 -19.70 -8.61
CA ILE A 27 -12.21 -19.94 -9.88
C ILE A 27 -11.06 -20.91 -9.58
N PRO A 28 -10.83 -21.96 -10.40
CA PRO A 28 -9.71 -22.87 -10.20
C PRO A 28 -8.35 -22.12 -10.23
N PRO A 29 -7.29 -22.65 -9.56
CA PRO A 29 -6.05 -21.90 -9.34
C PRO A 29 -5.36 -21.42 -10.62
N ILE A 30 -5.26 -22.30 -11.63
CA ILE A 30 -4.58 -21.99 -12.89
C ILE A 30 -5.36 -20.92 -13.71
N PRO A 31 -6.67 -21.05 -13.93
CA PRO A 31 -7.48 -19.98 -14.53
C PRO A 31 -7.37 -18.64 -13.78
N LEU A 32 -7.43 -18.67 -12.44
CA LEU A 32 -7.35 -17.47 -11.61
C LEU A 32 -6.00 -16.75 -11.80
N TYR A 33 -4.90 -17.50 -11.69
CA TYR A 33 -3.54 -17.00 -11.93
C TYR A 33 -3.39 -16.35 -13.31
N ARG A 34 -3.88 -17.02 -14.37
CA ARG A 34 -3.80 -16.49 -15.73
C ARG A 34 -4.64 -15.22 -15.90
N ARG A 35 -5.81 -15.15 -15.26
CA ARG A 35 -6.70 -13.98 -15.34
C ARG A 35 -6.10 -12.78 -14.61
N LEU A 36 -5.53 -12.97 -13.41
CA LEU A 36 -4.79 -11.93 -12.69
C LEU A 36 -3.70 -11.30 -13.57
N LEU A 37 -2.84 -12.12 -14.17
CA LEU A 37 -1.77 -11.62 -15.05
C LEU A 37 -2.27 -10.95 -16.34
N ARG A 38 -3.49 -11.24 -16.78
CA ARG A 38 -4.11 -10.54 -17.92
C ARG A 38 -4.61 -9.18 -17.48
N VAL A 39 -5.31 -9.11 -16.36
CA VAL A 39 -5.85 -7.86 -15.82
C VAL A 39 -4.72 -6.89 -15.44
N HIS A 40 -3.60 -7.41 -14.93
CA HIS A 40 -2.38 -6.63 -14.68
C HIS A 40 -1.82 -5.91 -15.91
N ARG A 41 -2.15 -6.33 -17.14
CA ARG A 41 -1.70 -5.62 -18.35
C ARG A 41 -2.36 -4.27 -18.54
N TYR A 42 -3.49 -4.04 -17.88
CA TYR A 42 -4.15 -2.75 -17.86
C TYR A 42 -3.58 -1.82 -16.80
N LEU A 43 -2.76 -2.31 -15.85
CA LEU A 43 -2.14 -1.48 -14.80
C LEU A 43 -0.98 -0.65 -15.36
N PRO A 44 -0.57 0.45 -14.68
CA PRO A 44 0.63 1.19 -15.05
C PRO A 44 1.86 0.29 -14.86
N ASP A 45 2.90 0.52 -15.66
CA ASP A 45 4.05 -0.40 -15.75
C ASP A 45 4.71 -0.69 -14.40
N ASP A 46 4.85 0.31 -13.53
CA ASP A 46 5.44 0.16 -12.19
C ASP A 46 4.63 -0.79 -11.30
N MET A 47 3.31 -0.58 -11.24
CA MET A 47 2.41 -1.42 -10.44
C MET A 47 2.28 -2.82 -11.03
N ARG A 48 2.25 -2.92 -12.36
CA ARG A 48 2.24 -4.20 -13.06
C ARG A 48 3.49 -5.00 -12.74
N PHE A 49 4.67 -4.39 -12.77
CA PHE A 49 5.93 -5.06 -12.48
C PHE A 49 5.94 -5.63 -11.06
N MET A 50 5.61 -4.79 -10.07
CA MET A 50 5.53 -5.21 -8.66
C MET A 50 4.47 -6.29 -8.45
N GLY A 51 3.27 -6.08 -9.00
CA GLY A 51 2.14 -7.00 -8.86
C GLY A 51 2.39 -8.35 -9.52
N ASP A 52 2.93 -8.39 -10.74
CA ASP A 52 3.26 -9.63 -11.44
C ASP A 52 4.30 -10.44 -10.68
N SER A 53 5.32 -9.78 -10.10
CA SER A 53 6.34 -10.43 -9.27
C SER A 53 5.70 -11.09 -8.04
N TYR A 54 4.86 -10.33 -7.33
CA TYR A 54 4.20 -10.80 -6.10
C TYR A 54 3.19 -11.94 -6.35
N VAL A 55 2.34 -11.83 -7.38
CA VAL A 55 1.40 -12.91 -7.76
C VAL A 55 2.17 -14.20 -8.07
N LYS A 56 3.25 -14.10 -8.84
CA LYS A 56 4.07 -15.26 -9.18
C LYS A 56 4.71 -15.90 -7.95
N SER A 57 5.22 -15.11 -7.00
CA SER A 57 5.81 -15.67 -5.79
C SER A 57 4.76 -16.36 -4.92
N GLU A 58 3.62 -15.73 -4.69
CA GLU A 58 2.58 -16.30 -3.83
C GLU A 58 2.00 -17.60 -4.39
N PHE A 59 1.67 -17.65 -5.69
CA PHE A 59 1.18 -18.88 -6.32
C PHE A 59 2.23 -20.00 -6.35
N ARG A 60 3.52 -19.66 -6.38
CA ARG A 60 4.60 -20.65 -6.25
C ARG A 60 4.72 -21.17 -4.83
N LEU A 61 4.59 -20.30 -3.83
CA LEU A 61 4.66 -20.66 -2.42
C LEU A 61 3.49 -21.54 -1.98
N THR A 62 2.31 -21.35 -2.57
CA THR A 62 1.10 -22.11 -2.21
C THR A 62 0.83 -23.32 -3.10
N ARG A 63 1.68 -23.59 -4.10
CA ARG A 63 1.50 -24.70 -5.06
C ARG A 63 1.40 -26.07 -4.38
N ASP A 64 2.21 -26.29 -3.35
CA ASP A 64 2.38 -27.58 -2.69
C ASP A 64 1.55 -27.65 -1.39
N THR A 65 0.53 -26.80 -1.24
CA THR A 65 -0.35 -26.75 -0.06
C THR A 65 -1.56 -27.67 -0.26
N ASP A 66 -1.71 -28.69 0.60
CA ASP A 66 -2.79 -29.68 0.51
C ASP A 66 -3.99 -29.41 1.44
N ASN A 67 -3.87 -28.43 2.35
CA ASN A 67 -4.97 -28.10 3.26
C ASN A 67 -6.13 -27.43 2.49
N PRO A 68 -7.31 -28.06 2.40
CA PRO A 68 -8.43 -27.54 1.61
C PRO A 68 -8.94 -26.19 2.12
N LEU A 69 -8.86 -25.92 3.43
CA LEU A 69 -9.23 -24.62 3.99
C LEU A 69 -8.28 -23.52 3.53
N HIS A 70 -6.98 -23.81 3.48
CA HIS A 70 -5.98 -22.86 2.99
C HIS A 70 -6.16 -22.59 1.50
N ILE A 71 -6.43 -23.62 0.70
CA ILE A 71 -6.69 -23.46 -0.74
C ILE A 71 -7.92 -22.59 -0.96
N ILE A 72 -9.03 -22.85 -0.24
CA ILE A 72 -10.26 -22.09 -0.36
C ILE A 72 -10.07 -20.63 0.09
N ALA A 73 -9.42 -20.41 1.22
CA ALA A 73 -9.11 -19.07 1.73
C ALA A 73 -8.19 -18.31 0.77
N PHE A 74 -7.18 -18.98 0.21
CA PHE A 74 -6.30 -18.40 -0.79
C PHE A 74 -7.09 -17.99 -2.03
N LEU A 75 -7.83 -18.91 -2.65
CA LEU A 75 -8.59 -18.62 -3.87
C LEU A 75 -9.65 -17.55 -3.67
N SER A 76 -10.32 -17.51 -2.52
CA SER A 76 -11.32 -16.48 -2.21
C SER A 76 -10.68 -15.09 -2.11
N GLN A 77 -9.55 -14.97 -1.40
CA GLN A 77 -8.80 -13.71 -1.29
C GLN A 77 -8.31 -13.22 -2.65
N TRP A 78 -7.73 -14.09 -3.47
CA TRP A 78 -7.25 -13.73 -4.80
C TRP A 78 -8.38 -13.38 -5.78
N LYS A 79 -9.55 -14.01 -5.63
CA LYS A 79 -10.75 -13.62 -6.38
C LYS A 79 -11.22 -12.23 -5.98
N VAL A 80 -11.28 -11.93 -4.67
CA VAL A 80 -11.63 -10.60 -4.17
C VAL A 80 -10.65 -9.55 -4.70
N TYR A 81 -9.34 -9.83 -4.67
CA TYR A 81 -8.33 -8.95 -5.26
C TYR A 81 -8.59 -8.72 -6.75
N LEU A 82 -8.74 -9.80 -7.54
CA LEU A 82 -9.05 -9.72 -8.97
C LEU A 82 -10.28 -8.85 -9.27
N ASP A 83 -11.39 -9.10 -8.57
CA ASP A 83 -12.64 -8.38 -8.77
C ASP A 83 -12.46 -6.87 -8.49
N GLN A 84 -11.61 -6.51 -7.53
CA GLN A 84 -11.27 -5.10 -7.23
C GLN A 84 -10.46 -4.46 -8.36
N ILE A 85 -9.50 -5.17 -8.94
CA ILE A 85 -8.73 -4.65 -10.09
C ILE A 85 -9.65 -4.48 -11.31
N GLU A 86 -10.48 -5.48 -11.59
CA GLU A 86 -11.40 -5.41 -12.72
C GLU A 86 -12.36 -4.24 -12.55
N SER A 87 -12.85 -4.02 -11.33
CA SER A 87 -13.69 -2.86 -11.00
C SER A 87 -12.96 -1.53 -11.19
N SER A 88 -11.68 -1.42 -10.82
CA SER A 88 -10.91 -0.18 -11.01
C SER A 88 -10.63 0.10 -12.48
N VAL A 89 -10.25 -0.92 -13.24
CA VAL A 89 -10.01 -0.81 -14.69
C VAL A 89 -11.31 -0.44 -15.44
N LEU A 90 -12.45 -1.04 -15.05
CA LEU A 90 -13.76 -0.72 -15.64
C LEU A 90 -14.21 0.71 -15.32
N ALA A 91 -13.96 1.20 -14.10
CA ALA A 91 -14.31 2.56 -13.71
C ALA A 91 -13.55 3.61 -14.53
N ASP A 92 -12.29 3.34 -14.89
CA ASP A 92 -11.46 4.24 -15.70
C ASP A 92 -11.90 4.27 -17.18
N ALA A 93 -12.24 3.10 -17.75
CA ALA A 93 -12.78 3.01 -19.11
C ALA A 93 -14.10 3.80 -19.29
N GLY A 94 -14.94 3.85 -18.25
CA GLY A 94 -16.21 4.60 -18.26
C GLY A 94 -16.05 6.11 -18.02
N ALA A 95 -14.93 6.57 -17.45
CA ALA A 95 -14.67 7.99 -17.18
C ALA A 95 -14.22 8.78 -18.43
N SER A 96 -13.78 8.09 -19.48
CA SER A 96 -13.26 8.68 -20.72
C SER A 96 -14.32 9.38 -21.59
N ASP A 97 -15.63 9.12 -21.42
CA ASP A 97 -16.67 9.51 -22.38
C ASP A 97 -17.58 10.69 -21.96
N THR A 98 -17.26 11.44 -20.90
CA THR A 98 -18.03 12.64 -20.53
C THR A 98 -17.34 13.95 -20.91
N LYS A 99 -17.70 14.45 -22.10
CA LYS A 99 -17.62 15.85 -22.59
C LYS A 99 -16.23 16.42 -22.90
N GLY A 100 -15.77 16.15 -24.13
CA GLY A 100 -14.72 16.92 -24.79
C GLY A 100 -15.13 18.35 -25.13
N LYS A 101 -14.41 19.33 -24.59
CA LYS A 101 -14.01 20.56 -25.30
C LYS A 101 -12.79 21.18 -24.60
N GLY A 102 -11.59 20.73 -24.95
CA GLY A 102 -10.33 21.25 -24.41
C GLY A 102 -9.18 20.97 -25.38
N LYS A 103 -8.69 22.06 -25.97
CA LYS A 103 -7.64 22.17 -26.99
C LYS A 103 -6.42 21.28 -26.70
N ALA A 104 -6.02 20.47 -27.69
CA ALA A 104 -4.78 19.70 -27.66
C ALA A 104 -3.56 20.63 -27.50
N SER A 105 -2.78 20.42 -26.44
CA SER A 105 -1.45 20.97 -26.27
C SER A 105 -0.48 19.80 -26.09
N ARG A 106 0.49 19.69 -27.01
CA ARG A 106 1.63 18.77 -26.91
C ARG A 106 2.59 19.32 -25.86
N VAL A 107 2.80 18.60 -24.76
CA VAL A 107 4.08 18.49 -24.02
C VAL A 107 3.97 17.24 -23.12
N GLY A 108 5.01 16.40 -23.13
CA GLY A 108 5.44 15.63 -21.96
C GLY A 108 4.69 14.34 -21.64
N GLY A 109 5.34 13.20 -21.88
CA GLY A 109 4.93 11.92 -21.31
C GLY A 109 5.08 11.91 -19.80
N ALA A 110 3.96 12.04 -19.08
CA ALA A 110 3.73 11.61 -17.71
C ALA A 110 2.26 11.93 -17.40
N GLY A 111 1.42 10.95 -17.07
CA GLY A 111 0.14 11.27 -16.43
C GLY A 111 -1.09 10.41 -16.71
N VAL A 112 -1.05 9.42 -17.61
CA VAL A 112 -2.23 8.56 -17.86
C VAL A 112 -2.30 7.36 -16.89
N GLY A 113 -1.22 7.06 -16.15
CA GLY A 113 -1.19 5.92 -15.22
C GLY A 113 -1.60 6.21 -13.77
N SER A 114 -1.64 7.49 -13.33
CA SER A 114 -1.77 7.81 -11.90
C SER A 114 -3.21 7.80 -11.38
N ALA A 115 -4.23 7.92 -12.25
CA ALA A 115 -5.62 7.89 -11.83
C ALA A 115 -6.13 6.46 -11.53
N MET A 116 -5.47 5.45 -12.12
CA MET A 116 -5.93 4.06 -12.17
C MET A 116 -5.90 3.32 -10.83
N TRP A 117 -5.19 3.85 -9.82
CA TRP A 117 -5.19 3.28 -8.47
C TRP A 117 -4.73 4.30 -7.43
N ARG A 118 -5.63 5.19 -6.97
CA ARG A 118 -5.32 6.12 -5.87
C ARG A 118 -5.32 5.46 -4.48
N GLY A 119 -5.26 4.12 -4.43
CA GLY A 119 -5.58 3.35 -3.23
C GLY A 119 -7.06 3.51 -2.83
N ARG A 120 -7.50 2.74 -1.84
CA ARG A 120 -8.72 3.06 -1.08
C ARG A 120 -8.30 3.64 0.25
N LYS A 121 -9.07 4.59 0.78
CA LYS A 121 -8.92 4.99 2.17
C LYS A 121 -9.14 3.77 3.04
N LEU A 122 -8.31 3.62 4.07
CA LEU A 122 -8.46 2.57 5.06
C LEU A 122 -9.84 2.73 5.73
N ASP A 123 -10.61 1.65 5.82
CA ASP A 123 -11.93 1.71 6.45
C ASP A 123 -11.77 1.99 7.94
N THR A 124 -12.54 2.93 8.46
CA THR A 124 -12.46 3.35 9.86
C THR A 124 -12.76 2.18 10.81
N ALA A 125 -13.71 1.32 10.43
CA ALA A 125 -14.08 0.15 11.24
C ALA A 125 -13.01 -0.95 11.22
N GLU A 126 -12.18 -1.04 10.19
CA GLU A 126 -11.01 -1.93 10.16
C GLU A 126 -9.87 -1.34 10.98
N PHE A 127 -9.66 -0.02 10.91
CA PHE A 127 -8.65 0.68 11.69
C PHE A 127 -8.84 0.51 13.20
N GLU A 128 -10.08 0.63 13.67
CA GLU A 128 -10.44 0.42 15.08
C GLU A 128 -10.19 -1.01 15.59
N LYS A 129 -10.15 -1.99 14.68
CA LYS A 129 -9.91 -3.41 15.02
C LYS A 129 -8.43 -3.79 15.03
N MET A 130 -7.54 -2.91 14.57
CA MET A 130 -6.12 -3.20 14.55
C MET A 130 -5.53 -3.19 15.96
N SER A 131 -4.53 -4.04 16.19
CA SER A 131 -3.80 -4.04 17.47
C SER A 131 -3.02 -2.74 17.65
N ALA A 132 -2.73 -2.37 18.90
CA ALA A 132 -1.91 -1.19 19.19
C ALA A 132 -0.53 -1.25 18.51
N GLU A 133 0.04 -2.46 18.37
CA GLU A 133 1.31 -2.67 17.67
C GLU A 133 1.16 -2.43 16.15
N GLN A 134 0.08 -2.91 15.53
CA GLN A 134 -0.19 -2.68 14.10
C GLN A 134 -0.42 -1.20 13.80
N VAL A 135 -1.14 -0.49 14.67
CA VAL A 135 -1.31 0.97 14.56
C VAL A 135 0.03 1.69 14.72
N GLY A 136 0.88 1.26 15.65
CA GLY A 136 2.24 1.78 15.82
C GLY A 136 3.09 1.60 14.56
N GLN A 137 3.12 0.39 13.98
CA GLN A 137 3.84 0.10 12.74
C GLN A 137 3.34 0.95 11.57
N LEU A 138 2.02 1.15 11.46
CA LEU A 138 1.44 2.01 10.43
C LEU A 138 1.85 3.48 10.62
N TYR A 139 1.92 3.95 11.86
CA TYR A 139 2.36 5.30 12.19
C TYR A 139 3.85 5.52 11.88
N GLU A 140 4.71 4.55 12.22
CA GLU A 140 6.12 4.56 11.86
C GLU A 140 6.31 4.59 10.34
N LEU A 141 5.58 3.74 9.61
CA LEU A 141 5.62 3.72 8.14
C LEU A 141 5.16 5.06 7.53
N MET A 142 4.06 5.61 8.04
CA MET A 142 3.54 6.91 7.60
C MET A 142 4.60 8.00 7.78
N HIS A 143 5.33 8.03 8.88
CA HIS A 143 6.37 9.02 9.10
C HIS A 143 7.63 8.76 8.27
N ALA A 144 8.11 7.52 8.19
CA ALA A 144 9.30 7.16 7.40
C ALA A 144 9.15 7.49 5.90
N THR A 145 7.91 7.49 5.40
CA THR A 145 7.62 7.78 3.99
C THR A 145 7.27 9.24 3.71
N LYS A 146 7.08 10.10 4.73
CA LYS A 146 6.74 11.52 4.52
C LYS A 146 7.82 12.28 3.75
N ASP A 147 9.07 11.91 3.95
CA ASP A 147 10.21 12.62 3.36
C ASP A 147 10.53 12.12 1.94
N VAL A 148 10.03 10.93 1.57
CA VAL A 148 10.27 10.30 0.26
C VAL A 148 9.58 11.07 -0.87
N TRP A 149 8.50 11.79 -0.57
CA TRP A 149 7.67 12.50 -1.56
C TRP A 149 7.87 14.01 -1.56
N LYS A 150 8.74 14.54 -0.70
CA LYS A 150 9.12 15.96 -0.73
C LYS A 150 10.12 16.18 -1.86
N SER A 151 9.98 17.30 -2.57
CA SER A 151 10.99 17.71 -3.54
C SER A 151 12.33 17.99 -2.85
N THR A 152 13.43 17.89 -3.60
CA THR A 152 14.78 18.19 -3.08
C THR A 152 14.83 19.54 -2.37
N ASP A 153 14.19 20.55 -2.96
CA ASP A 153 14.17 21.91 -2.46
C ASP A 153 13.41 22.02 -1.13
N GLU A 154 12.34 21.24 -0.95
CA GLU A 154 11.55 21.18 0.29
C GLU A 154 12.30 20.44 1.42
N LEU A 155 13.11 19.44 1.08
CA LEU A 155 13.95 18.73 2.05
C LEU A 155 15.11 19.61 2.54
N GLU A 156 15.76 20.32 1.62
CA GLU A 156 16.84 21.25 1.95
C GLU A 156 16.34 22.40 2.84
N ALA A 157 15.18 22.98 2.53
CA ALA A 157 14.57 24.02 3.35
C ALA A 157 14.21 23.51 4.76
N GLN A 158 13.78 22.26 4.89
CA GLN A 158 13.43 21.68 6.18
C GLN A 158 14.65 21.30 7.01
N ALA A 159 15.73 20.84 6.38
CA ALA A 159 17.01 20.59 7.04
C ALA A 159 17.63 21.89 7.57
N GLN A 160 17.62 22.95 6.75
CA GLN A 160 18.08 24.29 7.16
C GLN A 160 17.27 24.83 8.35
N ALA A 161 15.94 24.68 8.32
CA ALA A 161 15.09 25.09 9.44
C ALA A 161 15.38 24.28 10.72
N GLN A 162 15.66 22.98 10.61
CA GLN A 162 16.02 22.14 11.76
C GLN A 162 17.41 22.47 12.32
N GLU A 163 18.37 22.84 11.47
CA GLU A 163 19.71 23.28 11.88
C GLU A 163 19.65 24.65 12.59
N GLU A 164 18.89 25.60 12.06
CA GLU A 164 18.67 26.91 12.68
C GLU A 164 17.93 26.78 14.04
N GLU A 165 16.94 25.91 14.14
CA GLU A 165 16.26 25.61 15.41
C GLU A 165 17.20 24.93 16.42
N ALA A 166 18.06 24.01 15.98
CA ALA A 166 19.04 23.36 16.84
C ALA A 166 20.10 24.34 17.36
N GLU A 167 20.55 25.29 16.53
CA GLU A 167 21.50 26.34 16.89
C GLU A 167 20.87 27.39 17.82
N ALA A 168 19.60 27.73 17.62
CA ALA A 168 18.84 28.62 18.51
C ALA A 168 18.64 28.02 19.91
N VAL A 169 18.41 26.71 20.02
CA VAL A 169 18.31 26.01 21.32
C VAL A 169 19.67 25.93 22.03
N GLN A 170 20.77 25.84 21.29
CA GLN A 170 22.13 25.82 21.85
C GLN A 170 22.61 27.20 22.34
N SER A 171 22.19 28.28 21.68
CA SER A 171 22.53 29.65 22.06
C SER A 171 21.63 30.22 23.19
N GLY A 172 20.44 29.64 23.40
CA GLY A 172 19.50 30.05 24.43
C GLY A 172 19.78 29.55 25.86
N SER A 173 20.73 28.63 26.08
CA SER A 173 20.99 28.05 27.41
C SER A 173 22.06 28.79 28.23
N SER A 174 22.57 29.93 27.77
CA SER A 174 23.54 30.72 28.54
C SER A 174 22.83 31.64 29.53
N GLN A 175 22.23 31.04 30.57
CA GLN A 175 21.72 31.77 31.73
C GLN A 175 22.92 32.41 32.46
N PRO A 176 22.98 33.74 32.65
CA PRO A 176 24.11 34.36 33.32
C PRO A 176 24.13 33.96 34.80
N ASP A 177 25.28 33.44 35.26
CA ASP A 177 25.51 33.07 36.65
C ASP A 177 25.21 34.25 37.59
N PRO A 178 24.24 34.15 38.52
CA PRO A 178 23.87 35.26 39.41
C PRO A 178 24.92 35.56 40.50
N PHE A 179 26.05 34.83 40.53
CA PHE A 179 27.08 34.98 41.55
C PHE A 179 28.41 35.56 41.05
N ALA A 180 28.49 35.98 39.78
CA ALA A 180 29.67 36.66 39.25
C ALA A 180 29.69 38.17 39.60
N THR A 181 29.70 38.51 40.88
CA THR A 181 30.13 39.84 41.34
C THR A 181 31.02 39.68 42.57
N GLY A 182 32.32 39.93 42.38
CA GLY A 182 33.33 39.80 43.40
C GLY A 182 33.24 40.89 44.47
N ARG A 183 33.64 40.56 45.70
CA ARG A 183 34.91 40.99 46.31
C ARG A 183 35.10 40.30 47.66
#